data_AF-A0A8T5KKM1-F1
#
_entry.id   AF-A0A8T5KKM1-F1
#
_cell.length_a   1.000
_cell.length_b   1.000
_cell.length_c   1.000
_cell.angle_alpha   90.00
_cell.angle_beta   90.00
_cell.angle_gamma   90.00
#
_symmetry.space_group_name_H-M   'P 1'
#
loop_
_entity.id
_entity.type
_entity.pdbx_description
1 polymer ?
#
loop_
_entity_poly.entity_id
_entity_poly.type
_entity_poly.pdbx_seq_one_letter_code
_entity_poly.pdbx_strand_id
1 'polypeptide(L)'
;MIRFTRLLHGKGTVSQAIKHRLSAPIDAPTEVLAFTDTRRPVIFWNITNKCNLTCGHCYINASPDAERPNEQNLEEGKAFIDDVAEVGVPLLLFTGGEPLISKDFWKLAEYAKGKGLRTVISTNGVLITKDVAKRLQDVGIQYVGVSLDGFDPATHDHIRGMKGAWQGAIDGLKNCVEIGLKSGIRITSHKSNYKEVPDIIDMALEMGVPRFCLYWLVPSGRGLEGYLDNQLSPEEIEWTQNVLYNKANTIDPEKIEILTVDAPQDGVYLLNR
;
A
#
# COMPACT_ATOMS: atom_id res chain seq x y z
N MET A 1 -7.59 1.26 -8.76
CA MET A 1 -8.03 1.09 -7.37
C MET A 1 -9.54 1.23 -7.33
N ILE A 2 -10.26 0.24 -6.79
CA ILE A 2 -11.71 0.30 -6.56
C ILE A 2 -11.93 0.58 -5.07
N ARG A 3 -12.55 1.72 -4.74
CA ARG A 3 -12.67 2.19 -3.35
C ARG A 3 -14.09 1.92 -2.85
N PHE A 4 -14.30 0.76 -2.24
CA PHE A 4 -15.61 0.31 -1.75
C PHE A 4 -16.27 1.38 -0.88
N THR A 5 -15.58 1.84 0.18
CA THR A 5 -16.09 2.87 1.10
C THR A 5 -16.49 4.16 0.36
N ARG A 6 -15.65 4.62 -0.58
CA ARG A 6 -15.91 5.87 -1.30
C ARG A 6 -17.04 5.74 -2.32
N LEU A 7 -17.15 4.61 -3.00
CA LEU A 7 -18.20 4.37 -3.98
C LEU A 7 -19.58 4.25 -3.31
N LEU A 8 -19.63 3.67 -2.11
CA LEU A 8 -20.86 3.50 -1.35
C LEU A 8 -21.31 4.78 -0.63
N HIS A 9 -20.36 5.56 -0.09
CA HIS A 9 -20.69 6.70 0.80
C HIS A 9 -20.31 8.08 0.26
N GLY A 10 -19.58 8.16 -0.85
CA GLY A 10 -19.04 9.42 -1.40
C GLY A 10 -17.85 10.01 -0.61
N LYS A 11 -17.46 9.42 0.52
CA LYS A 11 -16.39 9.92 1.42
C LYS A 11 -15.28 8.88 1.65
N GLY A 12 -14.13 9.30 2.19
CA GLY A 12 -13.03 8.39 2.54
C GLY A 12 -11.84 9.08 3.18
N THR A 13 -11.26 8.44 4.19
CA THR A 13 -10.27 8.98 5.14
C THR A 13 -8.95 9.44 4.48
N VAL A 14 -8.19 8.51 3.88
CA VAL A 14 -6.85 8.77 3.36
C VAL A 14 -6.93 9.34 1.94
N SER A 15 -7.88 8.87 1.15
CA SER A 15 -8.11 9.33 -0.20
C SER A 15 -8.37 10.83 -0.33
N GLN A 16 -9.03 11.46 0.64
CA GLN A 16 -9.22 12.91 0.66
C GLN A 16 -7.88 13.63 0.88
N ALA A 17 -7.12 13.23 1.89
CA ALA A 17 -5.82 13.84 2.21
C ALA A 17 -4.81 13.75 1.06
N ILE A 18 -4.79 12.65 0.32
CA ILE A 18 -3.91 12.48 -0.85
C ILE A 18 -4.37 13.36 -2.03
N LYS A 19 -5.65 13.73 -2.15
CA LYS A 19 -6.14 14.58 -3.25
C LYS A 19 -5.97 16.09 -2.99
N HIS A 20 -6.19 16.57 -1.76
CA HIS A 20 -6.42 17.99 -1.44
C HIS A 20 -5.22 18.99 -1.49
N ARG A 21 -4.25 18.84 -2.40
CA ARG A 21 -3.23 19.90 -2.65
C ARG A 21 -2.87 20.10 -4.12
N LEU A 22 -3.60 19.46 -5.05
CA LEU A 22 -3.60 19.89 -6.43
C LEU A 22 -4.77 20.85 -6.55
N SER A 23 -4.46 22.11 -6.85
CA SER A 23 -5.42 23.14 -7.22
C SER A 23 -6.09 22.81 -8.56
N ALA A 24 -6.78 21.67 -8.66
CA ALA A 24 -7.93 21.58 -9.54
C ALA A 24 -9.07 22.36 -8.84
N PRO A 25 -9.92 23.10 -9.57
CA PRO A 25 -10.99 23.85 -8.94
C PRO A 25 -11.79 22.89 -8.06
N ILE A 26 -11.92 23.25 -6.79
CA ILE A 26 -12.53 22.44 -5.72
C ILE A 26 -13.98 22.04 -6.07
N ASP A 27 -14.59 22.68 -7.06
CA ASP A 27 -15.96 22.49 -7.52
C ASP A 27 -16.13 21.69 -8.82
N ALA A 28 -15.08 21.07 -9.38
CA ALA A 28 -15.25 20.23 -10.56
C ALA A 28 -15.95 18.91 -10.17
N PRO A 29 -17.14 18.59 -10.74
CA PRO A 29 -17.81 17.31 -10.49
C PRO A 29 -16.87 16.13 -10.83
N THR A 30 -16.96 15.01 -10.10
CA THR A 30 -16.05 13.86 -10.30
C THR A 30 -16.15 13.32 -11.74
N GLU A 31 -17.31 13.50 -12.38
CA GLU A 31 -17.55 13.17 -13.79
C GLU A 31 -16.65 14.00 -14.73
N VAL A 32 -16.36 15.26 -14.39
CA VAL A 32 -15.55 16.18 -15.21
C VAL A 32 -14.05 15.88 -15.07
N LEU A 33 -13.61 15.29 -13.96
CA LEU A 33 -12.21 14.84 -13.79
C LEU A 33 -11.82 13.72 -14.76
N ALA A 34 -12.78 12.96 -15.32
CA ALA A 34 -12.50 11.98 -16.38
C ALA A 34 -12.18 12.64 -17.75
N PHE A 35 -12.57 13.90 -17.91
CA PHE A 35 -12.42 14.72 -19.12
C PHE A 35 -11.34 15.82 -18.98
N THR A 36 -10.53 15.79 -17.91
CA THR A 36 -9.33 16.64 -17.84
C THR A 36 -8.30 16.16 -18.87
N ASP A 37 -7.79 17.10 -19.66
CA ASP A 37 -6.73 16.83 -20.65
C ASP A 37 -5.39 16.44 -19.99
N THR A 38 -5.25 16.65 -18.68
CA THR A 38 -4.01 16.36 -17.93
C THR A 38 -4.16 15.12 -17.06
N ARG A 39 -3.93 13.94 -17.64
CA ARG A 39 -3.78 12.69 -16.90
C ARG A 39 -2.36 12.56 -16.36
N ARG A 40 -2.19 12.77 -15.06
CA ARG A 40 -0.89 12.57 -14.38
C ARG A 40 -0.86 11.24 -13.64
N PRO A 41 0.15 10.38 -13.86
CA PRO A 41 0.20 9.07 -13.23
C PRO A 41 0.56 9.17 -11.75
N VAL A 42 0.21 8.14 -10.97
CA VAL A 42 0.88 7.87 -9.69
C VAL A 42 2.04 6.94 -9.98
N ILE A 43 3.21 7.22 -9.43
CA ILE A 43 4.42 6.42 -9.69
C ILE A 43 4.70 5.52 -8.49
N PHE A 44 4.89 4.23 -8.76
CA PHE A 44 5.36 3.23 -7.81
C PHE A 44 6.80 2.90 -8.18
N TRP A 45 7.76 3.38 -7.39
CA TRP A 45 9.17 3.26 -7.72
C TRP A 45 9.83 2.19 -6.86
N ASN A 46 10.26 1.11 -7.50
CA ASN A 46 11.07 0.08 -6.84
C ASN A 46 12.52 0.56 -6.72
N ILE A 47 12.91 1.08 -5.56
CA ILE A 47 14.23 1.71 -5.37
C ILE A 47 15.35 0.71 -5.07
N THR A 48 14.99 -0.51 -4.69
CA THR A 48 15.96 -1.59 -4.48
C THR A 48 15.32 -2.93 -4.81
N ASN A 49 16.13 -3.97 -4.97
CA ASN A 49 15.67 -5.35 -4.96
C ASN A 49 15.97 -6.07 -3.64
N LYS A 50 16.75 -5.48 -2.74
CA LYS A 50 17.04 -6.07 -1.44
C LYS A 50 15.83 -6.02 -0.53
N CYS A 51 15.53 -7.12 0.15
CA CYS A 51 14.51 -7.15 1.20
C CYS A 51 14.99 -7.97 2.39
N ASN A 52 14.58 -7.61 3.60
CA ASN A 52 14.82 -8.40 4.82
C ASN A 52 13.88 -9.62 4.94
N LEU A 53 12.98 -9.82 3.98
CA LEU A 53 12.01 -10.92 3.92
C LEU A 53 12.10 -11.69 2.60
N THR A 54 11.51 -12.89 2.56
CA THR A 54 11.51 -13.80 1.41
C THR A 54 10.10 -14.27 1.03
N CYS A 55 9.12 -13.35 1.10
CA CYS A 55 7.69 -13.64 0.89
C CYS A 55 7.42 -14.54 -0.32
N GLY A 56 6.55 -15.54 -0.16
CA GLY A 56 6.20 -16.50 -1.22
C GLY A 56 5.48 -15.87 -2.42
N HIS A 57 4.80 -14.74 -2.22
CA HIS A 57 4.02 -14.03 -3.25
C HIS A 57 4.75 -12.82 -3.87
N CYS A 58 6.05 -12.67 -3.63
CA CYS A 58 6.76 -11.44 -4.00
C CYS A 58 6.83 -11.24 -5.52
N TYR A 59 6.24 -10.16 -6.02
CA TYR A 59 6.17 -9.85 -7.47
C TYR A 59 7.51 -9.47 -8.11
N ILE A 60 8.47 -8.93 -7.35
CA ILE A 60 9.82 -8.56 -7.86
C ILE A 60 10.93 -9.55 -7.52
N ASN A 61 10.59 -10.65 -6.85
CA ASN A 61 11.55 -11.64 -6.35
C ASN A 61 12.64 -11.01 -5.44
N ALA A 62 12.25 -10.07 -4.57
CA ALA A 62 13.17 -9.43 -3.64
C ALA A 62 13.59 -10.38 -2.50
N SER A 63 14.84 -10.31 -2.08
CA SER A 63 15.41 -11.14 -0.99
C SER A 63 16.63 -10.43 -0.39
N PRO A 64 17.21 -10.92 0.72
CA PRO A 64 18.41 -10.31 1.29
C PRO A 64 19.58 -10.25 0.28
N ASP A 65 19.67 -11.27 -0.57
CA ASP A 65 20.76 -11.45 -1.54
C ASP A 65 20.41 -10.96 -2.96
N ALA A 66 19.24 -10.36 -3.16
CA ALA A 66 18.78 -9.90 -4.47
C ALA A 66 19.43 -8.57 -4.88
N GLU A 67 20.76 -8.56 -5.07
CA GLU A 67 21.45 -7.44 -5.69
C GLU A 67 21.22 -7.43 -7.20
N ARG A 68 20.82 -6.27 -7.74
CA ARG A 68 20.81 -6.04 -9.19
C ARG A 68 22.01 -5.18 -9.60
N PRO A 69 22.81 -5.62 -10.58
CA PRO A 69 23.94 -4.82 -11.08
C PRO A 69 23.55 -3.43 -11.59
N ASN A 70 22.31 -3.28 -12.03
CA ASN A 70 21.77 -2.05 -12.63
C ASN A 70 20.77 -1.34 -11.71
N GLU A 71 20.90 -1.50 -10.39
CA GLU A 71 20.13 -0.71 -9.43
C GLU A 71 20.59 0.76 -9.49
N GLN A 72 19.64 1.70 -9.51
CA GLN A 72 19.96 3.12 -9.65
C GLN A 72 20.84 3.60 -8.51
N ASN A 73 21.91 4.32 -8.83
CA ASN A 73 22.68 5.03 -7.82
C ASN A 73 21.93 6.29 -7.35
N LEU A 74 22.44 6.93 -6.29
CA LEU A 74 21.81 8.11 -5.69
C LEU A 74 21.57 9.25 -6.69
N GLU A 75 22.52 9.52 -7.59
CA GLU A 75 22.40 10.64 -8.54
C GLU A 75 21.39 10.33 -9.64
N GLU A 76 21.36 9.08 -10.14
CA GLU A 76 20.31 8.61 -11.06
C GLU A 76 18.92 8.69 -10.40
N GLY A 77 18.83 8.35 -9.11
CA GLY A 77 17.58 8.46 -8.36
C GLY A 77 17.12 9.91 -8.16
N LYS A 78 18.04 10.85 -7.95
CA LYS A 78 17.72 12.29 -7.89
C LYS A 78 17.29 12.82 -9.25
N ALA A 79 17.98 12.45 -10.33
CA ALA A 79 17.58 12.81 -11.69
C ALA A 79 16.17 12.31 -12.01
N PHE A 80 15.86 11.06 -11.63
CA PHE A 80 14.51 10.53 -11.75
C PHE A 80 13.48 11.35 -10.96
N ILE A 81 13.80 11.75 -9.72
CA ILE A 81 12.92 12.62 -8.92
C ILE A 81 12.70 13.98 -9.61
N ASP A 82 13.72 14.53 -10.25
CA ASP A 82 13.61 15.78 -11.02
C ASP A 82 12.63 15.63 -12.18
N ASP A 83 12.75 14.56 -12.97
CA ASP A 83 11.82 14.24 -14.06
C ASP A 83 10.37 14.08 -13.52
N VAL A 84 10.20 13.37 -12.41
CA VAL A 84 8.89 13.16 -11.76
C VAL A 84 8.27 14.47 -11.28
N ALA A 85 9.10 15.38 -10.75
CA ALA A 85 8.67 16.70 -10.32
C ALA A 85 8.29 17.60 -11.49
N GLU A 86 9.05 17.56 -12.59
CA GLU A 86 8.75 18.32 -13.81
C GLU A 86 7.42 17.90 -14.45
N VAL A 87 7.13 16.60 -14.48
CA VAL A 87 5.82 16.07 -14.92
C VAL A 87 4.68 16.49 -13.99
N GLY A 88 4.99 16.93 -12.77
CA GLY A 88 4.01 17.38 -11.77
C GLY A 88 3.18 16.22 -11.22
N VAL A 89 3.82 15.05 -11.04
CA VAL A 89 3.19 13.82 -10.57
C VAL A 89 2.50 14.04 -9.20
N PRO A 90 1.24 13.63 -9.03
CA PRO A 90 0.49 13.83 -7.78
C PRO A 90 1.09 13.09 -6.57
N LEU A 91 1.76 11.97 -6.80
CA LEU A 91 2.21 11.06 -5.75
C LEU A 91 3.35 10.16 -6.24
N LEU A 92 4.45 10.15 -5.50
CA LEU A 92 5.56 9.20 -5.65
C LEU A 92 5.53 8.21 -4.49
N LEU A 93 5.39 6.93 -4.79
CA LEU A 93 5.42 5.85 -3.80
C LEU A 93 6.77 5.14 -3.86
N PHE A 94 7.50 5.18 -2.74
CA PHE A 94 8.69 4.38 -2.53
C PHE A 94 8.30 2.94 -2.17
N THR A 95 8.79 2.00 -2.97
CA THR A 95 8.65 0.55 -2.80
C THR A 95 9.95 -0.09 -3.31
N GLY A 96 9.94 -1.38 -3.62
CA GLY A 96 11.08 -2.08 -4.19
C GLY A 96 12.01 -2.55 -3.10
N GLY A 97 12.18 -3.87 -3.11
CA GLY A 97 12.62 -4.62 -1.99
C GLY A 97 11.88 -4.16 -0.74
N GLU A 98 12.63 -3.97 0.34
CA GLU A 98 12.18 -3.15 1.46
C GLU A 98 12.85 -1.77 1.36
N PRO A 99 12.09 -0.67 1.16
CA PRO A 99 12.70 0.65 1.03
C PRO A 99 13.56 1.04 2.23
N LEU A 100 13.17 0.63 3.45
CA LEU A 100 13.89 0.97 4.68
C LEU A 100 15.28 0.33 4.79
N ILE A 101 15.61 -0.66 3.97
CA ILE A 101 16.98 -1.20 3.89
C ILE A 101 17.81 -0.63 2.75
N SER A 102 17.19 0.13 1.84
CA SER A 102 17.94 0.82 0.79
C SER A 102 18.83 1.89 1.41
N LYS A 103 20.12 1.86 1.06
CA LYS A 103 21.14 2.82 1.52
C LYS A 103 20.81 4.28 1.15
N ASP A 104 20.01 4.48 0.11
CA ASP A 104 19.72 5.80 -0.45
C ASP A 104 18.30 6.30 -0.15
N PHE A 105 17.43 5.47 0.44
CA PHE A 105 16.03 5.80 0.72
C PHE A 105 15.86 7.15 1.42
N TRP A 106 16.57 7.36 2.53
CA TRP A 106 16.44 8.59 3.31
C TRP A 106 16.81 9.84 2.52
N LYS A 107 17.90 9.77 1.74
CA LYS A 107 18.38 10.89 0.90
C LYS A 107 17.40 11.18 -0.23
N LEU A 108 16.86 10.13 -0.86
CA LEU A 108 15.86 10.25 -1.93
C LEU A 108 14.54 10.82 -1.41
N ALA A 109 14.09 10.40 -0.22
CA ALA A 109 12.88 10.93 0.40
C ALA A 109 13.02 12.42 0.75
N GLU A 110 14.15 12.82 1.34
CA GLU A 110 14.46 14.23 1.62
C GLU A 110 14.55 15.06 0.33
N TYR A 111 15.19 14.54 -0.72
CA TYR A 111 15.28 15.21 -2.01
C TYR A 111 13.90 15.41 -2.65
N ALA A 112 13.07 14.36 -2.67
CA ALA A 112 11.70 14.44 -3.18
C ALA A 112 10.84 15.46 -2.41
N LYS A 113 10.97 15.51 -1.08
CA LYS A 113 10.34 16.55 -0.26
C LYS A 113 10.80 17.95 -0.66
N GLY A 114 12.11 18.15 -0.87
CA GLY A 114 12.68 19.41 -1.34
C GLY A 114 12.17 19.86 -2.71
N LYS A 115 11.82 18.90 -3.58
CA LYS A 115 11.18 19.14 -4.89
C LYS A 115 9.66 19.35 -4.81
N GLY A 116 9.08 19.35 -3.61
CA GLY A 116 7.64 19.55 -3.38
C GLY A 116 6.77 18.35 -3.75
N LEU A 117 7.37 17.19 -4.01
CA LEU A 117 6.64 15.95 -4.29
C LEU A 117 5.96 15.44 -3.03
N ARG A 118 4.78 14.83 -3.22
CA ARG A 118 4.15 14.05 -2.17
C ARG A 118 4.65 12.63 -2.23
N THR A 119 5.18 12.17 -1.10
CA THR A 119 5.81 10.86 -1.01
C THR A 119 5.07 9.98 -0.01
N VAL A 120 4.98 8.70 -0.36
CA VAL A 120 4.41 7.65 0.48
C VAL A 120 5.31 6.42 0.39
N ILE A 121 5.21 5.52 1.36
CA ILE A 121 6.01 4.29 1.38
C ILE A 121 5.10 3.06 1.40
N SER A 122 5.52 2.00 0.72
CA SER A 122 5.02 0.63 0.91
C SER A 122 6.15 -0.20 1.51
N THR A 123 5.89 -0.84 2.65
CA THR A 123 6.91 -1.51 3.48
C THR A 123 6.31 -2.75 4.15
N ASN A 124 7.15 -3.71 4.54
CA ASN A 124 6.74 -4.81 5.39
C ASN A 124 6.53 -4.40 6.86
N GLY A 125 6.98 -3.19 7.25
CA GLY A 125 6.74 -2.61 8.57
C GLY A 125 7.67 -3.07 9.69
N VAL A 126 8.41 -4.18 9.51
CA VAL A 126 9.26 -4.80 10.54
C VAL A 126 10.30 -3.83 11.10
N LEU A 127 10.81 -2.93 10.26
CA LEU A 127 11.89 -1.99 10.62
C LEU A 127 11.36 -0.67 11.19
N ILE A 128 10.05 -0.49 11.35
CA ILE A 128 9.46 0.75 11.83
C ILE A 128 9.47 0.78 13.36
N THR A 129 10.60 1.20 13.92
CA THR A 129 10.68 1.63 15.32
C THR A 129 10.05 3.02 15.50
N LYS A 130 9.93 3.49 16.75
CA LYS A 130 9.48 4.87 17.04
C LYS A 130 10.35 5.92 16.35
N ASP A 131 11.67 5.73 16.37
CA ASP A 131 12.61 6.64 15.72
C ASP A 131 12.49 6.61 14.19
N VAL A 132 12.28 5.41 13.61
CA VAL A 132 12.06 5.27 12.17
C VAL A 132 10.73 5.90 11.74
N ALA A 133 9.65 5.70 12.52
CA ALA A 133 8.37 6.36 12.28
C ALA A 133 8.51 7.89 12.33
N LYS A 134 9.24 8.41 13.32
CA LYS A 134 9.51 9.84 13.43
C LYS A 134 10.32 10.36 12.25
N ARG A 135 11.38 9.64 11.86
CA ARG A 135 12.22 9.98 10.72
C ARG A 135 11.43 9.99 9.41
N LEU A 136 10.52 9.03 9.20
CA LEU A 136 9.62 9.00 8.03
C LEU A 136 8.78 10.29 7.95
N GLN A 137 8.22 10.73 9.07
CA GLN A 137 7.48 11.99 9.14
C GLN A 137 8.39 13.20 8.86
N ASP A 138 9.59 13.23 9.42
CA ASP A 138 10.54 14.34 9.26
C ASP A 138 11.02 14.50 7.80
N VAL A 139 11.25 13.39 7.10
CA VAL A 139 11.59 13.40 5.66
C VAL A 139 10.36 13.57 4.76
N GLY A 140 9.17 13.81 5.33
CA GLY A 140 7.97 14.24 4.61
C GLY A 140 7.12 13.11 4.02
N ILE A 141 7.32 11.86 4.45
CA ILE A 141 6.42 10.76 4.08
C ILE A 141 5.03 11.03 4.66
N GLN A 142 4.02 11.03 3.80
CA GLN A 142 2.65 11.40 4.18
C GLN A 142 1.78 10.19 4.54
N TYR A 143 2.17 9.00 4.09
CA TYR A 143 1.43 7.77 4.35
C TYR A 143 2.36 6.55 4.31
N VAL A 144 2.17 5.64 5.26
CA VAL A 144 2.89 4.35 5.38
C VAL A 144 1.93 3.20 5.14
N GLY A 145 2.08 2.51 4.01
CA GLY A 145 1.36 1.26 3.74
C GLY A 145 2.14 0.08 4.28
N VAL A 146 1.68 -0.52 5.36
CA VAL A 146 2.30 -1.69 6.00
C VAL A 146 1.65 -2.96 5.47
N SER A 147 2.49 -3.92 5.07
CA SER A 147 2.04 -5.14 4.44
C SER A 147 1.71 -6.19 5.52
N LEU A 148 0.44 -6.52 5.71
CA LEU A 148 -0.07 -7.47 6.70
C LEU A 148 -0.94 -8.55 6.03
N ASP A 149 -0.38 -9.75 5.85
CA ASP A 149 -1.04 -10.83 5.08
C ASP A 149 -1.67 -11.93 5.97
N GLY A 150 -1.90 -11.64 7.24
CA GLY A 150 -2.56 -12.56 8.17
C GLY A 150 -2.90 -11.85 9.46
N PHE A 151 -4.08 -12.14 10.00
CA PHE A 151 -4.47 -11.84 11.38
C PHE A 151 -3.73 -12.77 12.34
N ASP A 152 -3.63 -14.05 12.00
CA ASP A 152 -2.86 -15.02 12.79
C ASP A 152 -1.34 -14.84 12.52
N PRO A 153 -0.50 -14.79 13.58
CA PRO A 153 0.94 -14.67 13.41
C PRO A 153 1.56 -15.81 12.60
N ALA A 154 1.07 -17.05 12.72
CA ALA A 154 1.63 -18.17 11.98
C ALA A 154 1.29 -18.07 10.48
N THR A 155 0.06 -17.67 10.14
CA THR A 155 -0.33 -17.39 8.73
C THR A 155 0.55 -16.32 8.13
N HIS A 156 0.69 -15.17 8.80
CA HIS A 156 1.47 -14.04 8.28
C HIS A 156 2.97 -14.39 8.15
N ASP A 157 3.58 -14.94 9.19
CA ASP A 157 5.00 -15.27 9.21
C ASP A 157 5.36 -16.32 8.14
N HIS A 158 4.47 -17.29 7.93
CA HIS A 158 4.60 -18.27 6.85
C HIS A 158 4.61 -17.60 5.48
N ILE A 159 3.63 -16.73 5.20
CA ILE A 159 3.52 -16.03 3.91
C ILE A 159 4.73 -15.11 3.67
N ARG A 160 5.21 -14.44 4.73
CA ARG A 160 6.35 -13.50 4.67
C ARG A 160 7.73 -14.15 4.69
N GLY A 161 7.82 -15.43 5.08
CA GLY A 161 9.09 -16.17 5.15
C GLY A 161 10.00 -15.74 6.31
N MET A 162 9.44 -15.14 7.38
CA MET A 162 10.21 -14.73 8.55
C MET A 162 9.36 -14.84 9.82
N LYS A 163 9.87 -15.56 10.82
CA LYS A 163 9.27 -15.60 12.16
C LYS A 163 9.35 -14.22 12.82
N GLY A 164 8.25 -13.76 13.40
CA GLY A 164 8.11 -12.45 14.03
C GLY A 164 7.80 -11.31 13.04
N ALA A 165 7.55 -11.61 11.76
CA ALA A 165 7.15 -10.60 10.78
C ALA A 165 5.82 -9.95 11.15
N TRP A 166 4.87 -10.75 11.65
CA TRP A 166 3.58 -10.26 12.12
C TRP A 166 3.76 -9.25 13.24
N GLN A 167 4.53 -9.61 14.28
CA GLN A 167 4.74 -8.74 15.43
C GLN A 167 5.45 -7.45 15.02
N GLY A 168 6.47 -7.54 14.16
CA GLY A 168 7.14 -6.37 13.61
C GLY A 168 6.22 -5.44 12.82
N ALA A 169 5.32 -5.99 12.00
CA ALA A 169 4.33 -5.21 11.25
C ALA A 169 3.32 -4.51 12.17
N ILE A 170 2.84 -5.21 13.21
CA ILE A 170 1.92 -4.66 14.22
C ILE A 170 2.58 -3.54 15.01
N ASP A 171 3.82 -3.73 15.48
CA ASP A 171 4.55 -2.72 16.23
C ASP A 171 4.87 -1.50 15.34
N GLY A 172 5.20 -1.73 14.07
CA GLY A 172 5.38 -0.66 13.09
C GLY A 172 4.13 0.18 12.88
N LEU A 173 2.97 -0.47 12.74
CA LEU A 173 1.68 0.22 12.66
C LEU A 173 1.38 1.04 13.91
N LYS A 174 1.58 0.46 15.10
CA LYS A 174 1.38 1.17 16.39
C LYS A 174 2.28 2.39 16.51
N ASN A 175 3.57 2.26 16.15
CA ASN A 175 4.52 3.37 16.19
C ASN A 175 4.11 4.52 15.25
N CYS A 176 3.57 4.21 14.06
CA CYS A 176 3.02 5.24 13.16
C CYS A 176 1.79 5.93 13.77
N VAL A 177 0.84 5.15 14.31
CA VAL A 177 -0.39 5.68 14.91
C VAL A 177 -0.08 6.58 16.11
N GLU A 178 0.84 6.16 16.98
CA GLU A 178 1.22 6.89 18.21
C GLU A 178 1.68 8.32 17.91
N ILE A 179 2.38 8.54 16.79
CA ILE A 179 2.88 9.87 16.38
C ILE A 179 1.96 10.60 15.38
N GLY A 180 0.79 10.04 15.08
CA GLY A 180 -0.15 10.59 14.10
C GLY A 180 0.30 10.49 12.64
N LEU A 181 1.29 9.65 12.33
CA LEU A 181 1.70 9.38 10.95
C LEU A 181 0.67 8.46 10.31
N LYS A 182 -0.03 8.93 9.28
CA LYS A 182 -1.08 8.16 8.60
C LYS A 182 -0.50 6.85 8.09
N SER A 183 -1.14 5.75 8.47
CA SER A 183 -0.77 4.41 8.06
C SER A 183 -1.97 3.67 7.46
N GLY A 184 -1.72 2.52 6.86
CA GLY A 184 -2.78 1.63 6.39
C GLY A 184 -2.25 0.23 6.13
N ILE A 185 -3.13 -0.74 6.23
CA ILE A 185 -2.83 -2.14 5.98
C ILE A 185 -2.96 -2.44 4.49
N ARG A 186 -1.98 -3.16 3.95
CA ARG A 186 -2.02 -3.78 2.63
C ARG A 186 -1.96 -5.28 2.79
N ILE A 187 -2.90 -6.00 2.19
CA ILE A 187 -2.92 -7.47 2.17
C ILE A 187 -2.93 -7.96 0.73
N THR A 188 -2.12 -8.98 0.44
CA THR A 188 -2.31 -9.81 -0.76
C THR A 188 -3.18 -11.01 -0.38
N SER A 189 -4.32 -11.17 -1.04
CA SER A 189 -5.27 -12.24 -0.75
C SER A 189 -4.81 -13.56 -1.36
N HIS A 190 -4.83 -14.60 -0.53
CA HIS A 190 -4.41 -15.97 -0.80
C HIS A 190 -5.43 -16.96 -0.26
N LYS A 191 -5.45 -18.20 -0.76
CA LYS A 191 -6.27 -19.28 -0.17
C LYS A 191 -5.98 -19.49 1.32
N SER A 192 -4.74 -19.24 1.76
CA SER A 192 -4.32 -19.40 3.15
C SER A 192 -4.79 -18.29 4.09
N ASN A 193 -5.15 -17.10 3.59
CA ASN A 193 -5.42 -15.93 4.45
C ASN A 193 -6.75 -15.20 4.18
N TYR A 194 -7.46 -15.48 3.07
CA TYR A 194 -8.62 -14.67 2.70
C TYR A 194 -9.72 -14.69 3.77
N LYS A 195 -9.85 -15.82 4.51
CA LYS A 195 -10.81 -15.95 5.61
C LYS A 195 -10.49 -15.07 6.81
N GLU A 196 -9.25 -14.59 6.93
CA GLU A 196 -8.80 -13.68 7.99
C GLU A 196 -9.04 -12.21 7.64
N VAL A 197 -9.45 -11.89 6.39
CA VAL A 197 -9.72 -10.51 5.95
C VAL A 197 -10.69 -9.74 6.87
N PRO A 198 -11.82 -10.31 7.33
CA PRO A 198 -12.71 -9.62 8.27
C PRO A 198 -11.99 -9.20 9.56
N ASP A 199 -11.19 -10.10 10.13
CA ASP A 199 -10.48 -9.89 11.40
C ASP A 199 -9.38 -8.84 11.26
N ILE A 200 -8.67 -8.83 10.12
CA ILE A 200 -7.68 -7.79 9.82
C ILE A 200 -8.34 -6.41 9.71
N ILE A 201 -9.53 -6.31 9.10
CA ILE A 201 -10.27 -5.05 8.99
C ILE A 201 -10.68 -4.56 10.38
N ASP A 202 -11.21 -5.45 11.22
CA ASP A 202 -11.62 -5.10 12.59
C ASP A 202 -10.42 -4.69 13.45
N MET A 203 -9.31 -5.41 13.35
CA MET A 203 -8.06 -5.04 14.01
C MET A 203 -7.52 -3.68 13.53
N ALA A 204 -7.59 -3.39 12.22
CA ALA A 204 -7.21 -2.09 11.69
C ALA A 204 -8.05 -0.96 12.31
N LEU A 205 -9.36 -1.19 12.44
CA LEU A 205 -10.29 -0.24 13.06
C LEU A 205 -9.97 -0.03 14.55
N GLU A 206 -9.73 -1.10 15.31
CA GLU A 206 -9.36 -1.05 16.73
C GLU A 206 -8.04 -0.30 16.96
N MET A 207 -7.06 -0.51 16.07
CA MET A 207 -5.76 0.16 16.13
C MET A 207 -5.81 1.63 15.66
N GLY A 208 -6.94 2.11 15.16
CA GLY A 208 -7.05 3.46 14.58
C GLY A 208 -6.30 3.62 13.26
N VAL A 209 -6.11 2.52 12.52
CA VAL A 209 -5.48 2.51 11.20
C VAL A 209 -6.53 2.86 10.14
N PRO A 210 -6.45 4.04 9.50
CA PRO A 210 -7.57 4.59 8.75
C PRO A 210 -7.78 3.97 7.37
N ARG A 211 -7.03 2.94 6.97
CA ARG A 211 -7.11 2.39 5.62
C ARG A 211 -6.74 0.91 5.55
N PHE A 212 -7.54 0.18 4.78
CA PHE A 212 -7.32 -1.22 4.41
C PHE A 212 -7.33 -1.36 2.88
N CYS A 213 -6.26 -1.92 2.32
CA CYS A 213 -6.10 -2.15 0.89
C CYS A 213 -5.92 -3.64 0.62
N LEU A 214 -6.83 -4.25 -0.13
CA LEU A 214 -6.67 -5.62 -0.61
C LEU A 214 -6.09 -5.66 -2.03
N TYR A 215 -5.16 -6.57 -2.25
CA TYR A 215 -4.54 -6.89 -3.52
C TYR A 215 -4.89 -8.33 -3.85
N TRP A 216 -5.27 -8.58 -5.11
CA TRP A 216 -5.37 -9.95 -5.61
C TRP A 216 -3.98 -10.47 -5.94
N LEU A 217 -3.74 -11.76 -5.68
CA LEU A 217 -2.49 -12.40 -6.04
C LEU A 217 -2.21 -12.24 -7.55
N VAL A 218 -0.97 -11.92 -7.90
CA VAL A 218 -0.52 -11.81 -9.28
C VAL A 218 0.58 -12.84 -9.59
N PRO A 219 0.59 -13.45 -10.78
CA PRO A 219 1.58 -14.47 -11.17
C PRO A 219 2.90 -13.82 -11.60
N SER A 220 3.62 -13.21 -10.66
CA SER A 220 4.89 -12.52 -10.92
C SER A 220 5.92 -12.80 -9.82
N GLY A 221 7.21 -12.75 -10.17
CA GLY A 221 8.30 -13.10 -9.26
C GLY A 221 8.08 -14.48 -8.62
N ARG A 222 8.25 -14.58 -7.29
CA ARG A 222 7.96 -15.84 -6.55
C ARG A 222 6.47 -16.16 -6.50
N GLY A 223 5.62 -15.15 -6.65
CA GLY A 223 4.18 -15.35 -6.73
C GLY A 223 3.74 -16.19 -7.94
N LEU A 224 4.59 -16.35 -8.96
CA LEU A 224 4.33 -17.23 -10.09
C LEU A 224 4.37 -18.72 -9.70
N GLU A 225 5.35 -19.13 -8.88
CA GLU A 225 5.60 -20.55 -8.56
C GLU A 225 4.43 -21.20 -7.83
N GLY A 226 3.80 -20.45 -6.92
CA GLY A 226 2.63 -20.91 -6.15
C GLY A 226 1.29 -20.37 -6.65
N TYR A 227 1.22 -19.73 -7.83
CA TYR A 227 0.04 -18.98 -8.24
C TYR A 227 -1.23 -19.85 -8.30
N LEU A 228 -1.17 -20.99 -9.00
CA LEU A 228 -2.34 -21.84 -9.21
C LEU A 228 -2.88 -22.44 -7.91
N ASP A 229 -1.99 -22.75 -6.98
CA ASP A 229 -2.35 -23.33 -5.69
C ASP A 229 -2.94 -22.29 -4.74
N ASN A 230 -2.45 -21.04 -4.82
CA ASN A 230 -2.76 -19.99 -3.86
C ASN A 230 -3.76 -18.93 -4.34
N GLN A 231 -4.06 -18.83 -5.64
CA GLN A 231 -5.09 -17.94 -6.16
C GLN A 231 -6.47 -18.36 -5.65
N LEU A 232 -7.34 -17.39 -5.40
CA LEU A 232 -8.71 -17.69 -5.02
C LEU A 232 -9.53 -18.20 -6.22
N SER A 233 -10.43 -19.13 -5.95
CA SER A 233 -11.50 -19.50 -6.88
C SER A 233 -12.51 -18.35 -7.06
N PRO A 234 -13.34 -18.36 -8.13
CA PRO A 234 -14.41 -17.37 -8.31
C PRO A 234 -15.33 -17.23 -7.09
N GLU A 235 -15.70 -18.34 -6.45
CA GLU A 235 -16.55 -18.36 -5.25
C GLU A 235 -15.85 -17.69 -4.05
N GLU A 236 -14.55 -17.92 -3.90
CA GLU A 236 -13.74 -17.31 -2.83
C GLU A 236 -13.50 -15.81 -3.08
N ILE A 237 -13.35 -15.40 -4.34
CA ILE A 237 -13.31 -13.99 -4.74
C ILE A 237 -14.64 -13.32 -4.39
N GLU A 238 -15.77 -13.90 -4.80
CA GLU A 238 -17.09 -13.34 -4.51
C GLU A 238 -17.35 -13.27 -3.00
N TRP A 239 -16.99 -14.32 -2.25
CA TRP A 239 -17.06 -14.30 -0.79
C TRP A 239 -16.26 -13.13 -0.20
N THR A 240 -15.03 -12.92 -0.68
CA THR A 240 -14.17 -11.83 -0.21
C THR A 240 -14.76 -10.46 -0.59
N GLN A 241 -15.29 -10.31 -1.80
CA GLN A 241 -15.99 -9.09 -2.23
C GLN A 241 -17.22 -8.80 -1.36
N ASN A 242 -18.01 -9.82 -1.01
CA ASN A 242 -19.15 -9.71 -0.09
C ASN A 242 -18.69 -9.23 1.30
N VAL A 243 -17.59 -9.78 1.83
CA VAL A 243 -16.99 -9.30 3.10
C VAL A 243 -16.63 -7.82 3.00
N LEU A 244 -15.90 -7.41 1.95
CA LEU A 244 -15.47 -6.02 1.77
C LEU A 244 -16.66 -5.08 1.64
N TYR A 245 -17.68 -5.46 0.87
CA TYR A 245 -18.92 -4.70 0.71
C TYR A 245 -19.68 -4.55 2.03
N ASN A 246 -19.87 -5.65 2.76
CA ASN A 246 -20.58 -5.63 4.03
C ASN A 246 -19.84 -4.79 5.08
N LYS A 247 -18.52 -4.95 5.22
CA LYS A 247 -17.70 -4.14 6.11
C LYS A 247 -17.72 -2.66 5.71
N ALA A 248 -17.64 -2.36 4.41
CA ALA A 248 -17.69 -0.99 3.93
C ALA A 248 -19.06 -0.32 4.16
N ASN A 249 -20.15 -1.08 4.19
CA ASN A 249 -21.49 -0.56 4.50
C ASN A 249 -21.75 -0.38 6.00
N THR A 250 -21.16 -1.22 6.85
CA THR A 250 -21.45 -1.21 8.29
C THR A 250 -20.49 -0.36 9.10
N ILE A 251 -19.24 -0.22 8.65
CA ILE A 251 -18.24 0.59 9.34
C ILE A 251 -18.37 2.05 8.90
N ASP A 252 -18.24 2.94 9.87
CA ASP A 252 -18.19 4.39 9.65
C ASP A 252 -17.08 4.76 8.63
N PRO A 253 -17.44 5.37 7.48
CA PRO A 253 -16.49 5.72 6.43
C PRO A 253 -15.45 6.77 6.84
N GLU A 254 -15.65 7.48 7.95
CA GLU A 254 -14.67 8.41 8.53
C GLU A 254 -13.61 7.71 9.38
N LYS A 255 -13.80 6.43 9.74
CA LYS A 255 -12.85 5.66 10.54
C LYS A 255 -11.88 4.85 9.69
N ILE A 256 -12.38 4.16 8.67
CA ILE A 256 -11.55 3.31 7.81
C ILE A 256 -12.01 3.34 6.36
N GLU A 257 -11.04 3.49 5.45
CA GLU A 257 -11.27 3.37 4.02
C GLU A 257 -10.89 1.96 3.53
N ILE A 258 -11.87 1.23 2.99
CA ILE A 258 -11.72 -0.11 2.39
C ILE A 258 -11.66 0.03 0.87
N LEU A 259 -10.62 -0.54 0.27
CA LEU A 259 -10.43 -0.53 -1.17
C LEU A 259 -9.66 -1.74 -1.66
N THR A 260 -9.71 -1.97 -2.96
CA THR A 260 -8.90 -2.94 -3.68
C THR A 260 -8.03 -2.29 -4.74
N VAL A 261 -6.92 -2.95 -5.08
CA VAL A 261 -5.92 -2.46 -6.03
C VAL A 261 -5.78 -3.45 -7.17
N ASP A 262 -5.62 -2.91 -8.38
CA ASP A 262 -5.51 -3.67 -9.64
C ASP A 262 -6.62 -4.72 -9.84
N ALA A 263 -7.87 -4.30 -9.55
CA ALA A 263 -9.01 -5.19 -9.45
C ALA A 263 -10.24 -4.66 -10.20
N PRO A 264 -10.20 -4.57 -11.55
CA PRO A 264 -11.34 -4.05 -12.33
C PRO A 264 -12.63 -4.86 -12.08
N GLN A 265 -12.53 -6.15 -11.80
CA GLN A 265 -13.66 -7.03 -11.47
C GLN A 265 -14.45 -6.56 -10.25
N ASP A 266 -13.81 -5.90 -9.29
CA ASP A 266 -14.49 -5.41 -8.08
C ASP A 266 -15.42 -4.23 -8.40
N GLY A 267 -15.11 -3.46 -9.44
CA GLY A 267 -16.00 -2.41 -9.94
C GLY A 267 -17.25 -2.99 -10.59
N VAL A 268 -17.11 -4.09 -11.34
CA VAL A 268 -18.24 -4.82 -11.93
C VAL A 268 -19.11 -5.44 -10.84
N TYR A 269 -18.49 -6.03 -9.82
CA TYR A 269 -19.20 -6.56 -8.65
C TYR A 269 -20.05 -5.49 -7.97
N LEU A 270 -19.49 -4.30 -7.70
CA LEU A 270 -20.20 -3.20 -7.06
C LEU A 270 -21.35 -2.64 -7.91
N LEU A 271 -21.22 -2.63 -9.23
CA LEU A 271 -22.27 -2.14 -10.13
C LEU A 271 -23.54 -3.02 -10.09
N ASN A 272 -23.39 -4.29 -9.73
CA ASN A 272 -24.47 -5.27 -9.72
C ASN A 272 -25.18 -5.39 -8.34
N ARG A 273 -24.93 -4.47 -7.40
CA ARG A 273 -25.49 -4.45 -6.05
C ARG A 273 -26.18 -3.12 -5.76
#